data_AF-A0A779USF1-F1
#
_entry.id   AF-A0A779USF1-F1
#
_cell.length_a   1.000
_cell.length_b   1.000
_cell.length_c   1.000
_cell.angle_alpha   90.00
_cell.angle_beta   90.00
_cell.angle_gamma   90.00
#
_symmetry.space_group_name_H-M   'P 1'
#
loop_
_entity.id
_entity.type
_entity.pdbx_description
1 polymer ?
#
loop_
_entity_poly.entity_id
_entity_poly.type
_entity_poly.pdbx_seq_one_letter_code
_entity_poly.pdbx_strand_id
1 'polypeptide(L)' 'DASRFMVQSGAAWVYERYNVDESLPALQREAQEQKRGLWADANPVPPWEWRYKHN' A
#
# COMPACT_ATOMS: atom_id res chain seq x y z
N ASP A 1 1.78 -8.73 13.27
CA ASP A 1 0.63 -8.18 12.52
C ASP A 1 0.59 -6.66 12.26
N ALA A 2 1.49 -5.82 12.79
CA ALA A 2 1.42 -4.37 12.54
C ALA A 2 1.41 -4.01 11.04
N SER A 3 2.22 -4.68 10.21
CA SER A 3 2.28 -4.44 8.76
C SER A 3 0.96 -4.72 8.05
N ARG A 4 0.27 -5.82 8.38
CA ARG A 4 -1.05 -6.15 7.81
C ARG A 4 -2.09 -5.09 8.18
N PHE A 5 -2.10 -4.66 9.44
CA PHE A 5 -3.06 -3.66 9.92
C PHE A 5 -2.82 -2.29 9.27
N MET A 6 -1.56 -1.90 9.08
CA MET A 6 -1.21 -0.66 8.38
C MET A 6 -1.66 -0.69 6.93
N VAL A 7 -1.46 -1.82 6.23
CA VAL A 7 -1.93 -1.99 4.84
C VAL A 7 -3.46 -1.95 4.75
N GLN A 8 -4.15 -2.69 5.60
CA GLN A 8 -5.62 -2.72 5.63
C GLN A 8 -6.25 -1.37 6.00
N SER A 9 -5.56 -0.59 6.85
CA SER A 9 -5.97 0.78 7.20
C SER A 9 -5.63 1.80 6.12
N GLY A 10 -4.93 1.39 5.04
CA GLY A 10 -4.47 2.30 3.99
C GLY A 10 -3.33 3.22 4.43
N ALA A 11 -2.61 2.86 5.50
CA ALA A 11 -1.46 3.61 6.03
C ALA A 11 -0.11 3.12 5.45
N ALA A 12 -0.08 1.99 4.74
CA ALA A 12 1.13 1.44 4.15
C ALA A 12 0.88 0.80 2.78
N TRP A 13 1.93 0.76 1.97
CA TRP A 13 1.98 0.07 0.67
C TRP A 13 2.57 -1.33 0.81
N VAL A 14 1.97 -2.29 0.13
CA VAL A 14 2.51 -3.64 -0.02
C VAL A 14 3.55 -3.61 -1.11
N TYR A 15 4.77 -3.98 -0.75
CA TYR A 15 5.83 -4.10 -1.73
C TYR A 15 5.98 -5.54 -2.19
N GLU A 16 5.35 -5.87 -3.31
CA GLU A 16 5.26 -7.24 -3.86
C GLU A 16 6.64 -7.93 -3.98
N ARG A 17 7.71 -7.16 -4.27
CA ARG A 17 9.07 -7.70 -4.43
C ARG A 17 9.66 -8.29 -3.14
N TYR A 18 9.27 -7.78 -1.98
CA TYR A 18 9.71 -8.30 -0.68
C TYR A 18 8.52 -8.81 0.14
N ASN A 19 7.38 -8.99 -0.51
CA ASN A 19 6.18 -9.45 0.14
C ASN A 19 6.29 -10.95 0.38
N VAL A 20 6.28 -11.34 1.65
CA VAL A 20 6.32 -12.75 2.06
C VAL A 20 4.89 -13.29 2.23
N ASP A 21 3.90 -12.40 2.39
CA ASP A 21 2.51 -12.74 2.68
C ASP A 21 1.60 -12.42 1.49
N GLU A 22 1.17 -13.44 0.75
CA GLU A 22 0.24 -13.29 -0.39
C GLU A 22 -1.14 -12.73 0.00
N SER A 23 -1.45 -12.63 1.31
CA SER A 23 -2.66 -11.99 1.81
C SER A 23 -2.59 -10.45 1.86
N LEU A 24 -1.39 -9.86 1.83
CA LEU A 24 -1.21 -8.41 1.89
C LEU A 24 -1.79 -7.67 0.67
N PRO A 25 -1.58 -8.14 -0.58
CA PRO A 25 -2.19 -7.51 -1.77
C PRO A 25 -3.72 -7.44 -1.69
N ALA A 26 -4.38 -8.47 -1.12
CA ALA A 26 -5.83 -8.46 -0.95
C ALA A 26 -6.28 -7.34 0.02
N LEU A 27 -5.58 -7.19 1.15
CA LEU A 27 -5.83 -6.12 2.12
C LEU A 27 -5.57 -4.73 1.52
N GLN A 28 -4.56 -4.61 0.67
CA GLN A 28 -4.29 -3.36 -0.05
C GLN A 28 -5.43 -3.00 -1.00
N ARG A 29 -5.96 -3.98 -1.75
CA ARG A 29 -7.10 -3.75 -2.66
C ARG A 29 -8.34 -3.30 -1.88
N GLU A 30 -8.64 -3.92 -0.74
CA GLU A 30 -9.74 -3.44 0.12
C GLU A 30 -9.52 -1.98 0.58
N ALA A 31 -8.30 -1.64 1.01
CA ALA A 31 -7.99 -0.28 1.45
C ALA A 31 -8.11 0.74 0.30
N GLN A 32 -7.76 0.33 -0.92
CA GLN A 32 -7.87 1.13 -2.14
C GLN A 32 -9.32 1.34 -2.57
N GLU A 33 -10.14 0.28 -2.57
CA GLU A 33 -11.58 0.38 -2.86
C GLU A 33 -12.30 1.27 -1.85
N GLN A 34 -11.89 1.20 -0.59
CA GLN A 34 -12.44 2.02 0.48
C GLN A 34 -11.81 3.42 0.55
N LYS A 35 -10.85 3.74 -0.32
CA LYS A 35 -10.14 5.03 -0.38
C LYS A 35 -9.63 5.49 1.00
N ARG A 36 -9.09 4.55 1.78
CA ARG A 36 -8.62 4.80 3.15
C ARG A 36 -7.22 5.42 3.15
N GLY A 37 -6.99 6.44 3.97
CA GLY A 37 -5.65 6.98 4.22
C GLY A 37 -4.94 7.42 2.95
N LEU A 38 -3.83 6.76 2.61
CA LEU A 38 -3.03 7.01 1.41
C LEU A 38 -3.84 6.86 0.12
N TRP A 39 -4.91 6.07 0.12
CA TRP A 39 -5.79 5.83 -1.04
C TRP A 39 -6.91 6.87 -1.18
N ALA A 40 -7.01 7.83 -0.26
CA ALA A 40 -7.93 8.97 -0.39
C ALA A 40 -7.50 9.90 -1.54
N ASP A 41 -6.21 9.96 -1.83
CA ASP A 41 -5.67 10.67 -2.99
C ASP A 41 -6.09 10.01 -4.30
N ALA A 42 -6.37 10.84 -5.30
CA ALA A 42 -6.85 10.37 -6.61
C ALA A 42 -5.82 9.54 -7.39
N ASN A 43 -4.53 9.70 -7.09
CA ASN A 43 -3.47 8.97 -7.76
C ASN A 43 -2.33 8.68 -6.78
N PRO A 44 -2.52 7.70 -5.88
CA PRO A 44 -1.55 7.40 -4.86
C PRO A 44 -0.34 6.75 -5.52
N VAL A 45 0.83 7.39 -5.42
CA VAL A 45 2.06 6.92 -6.03
C VAL A 45 2.80 6.05 -5.02
N PRO A 46 3.22 4.83 -5.39
CA PRO A 46 3.96 4.00 -4.48
C PRO A 46 5.31 4.63 -4.10
N PRO A 47 5.76 4.46 -2.85
CA PRO A 47 6.97 5.13 -2.36
C PRO A 47 8.23 4.69 -3.11
N TRP A 48 8.29 3.48 -3.68
CA TRP A 48 9.43 3.05 -4.50
C TRP A 48 9.49 3.78 -5.85
N GLU A 49 8.35 4.11 -6.44
CA GLU A 49 8.29 4.89 -7.68
C GLU A 49 8.66 6.35 -7.43
N TRP A 50 8.19 6.92 -6.31
CA TRP A 50 8.61 8.25 -5.86
C TRP A 50 10.12 8.32 -5.63
N ARG A 51 10.70 7.29 -4.98
CA ARG A 51 12.15 7.16 -4.76
C ARG A 51 12.92 7.07 -6.06
N TYR A 52 12.41 6.35 -7.06
CA TYR A 52 13.06 6.24 -8.37
C TYR A 52 13.02 7.57 -9.14
N LYS A 53 11.94 8.35 -8.99
CA LYS A 53 11.77 9.64 -9.70
C LYS A 53 12.60 10.79 -9.10
N HIS A 54 12.95 10.70 -7.82
CA HIS A 54 13.72 11.73 -7.10
C HIS A 54 15.22 11.40 -6.94
N ASN A 55 15.71 10.38 -7.62
CA ASN A 55 17.10 9.93 -7.56
C ASN A 55 17.75 9.99 -8.93
#